data_AF-A0A813FHH5-F1
#
_entry.id   AF-A0A813FHH5-F1
#
_cell.length_a   1.000
_cell.length_b   1.000
_cell.length_c   1.000
_cell.angle_alpha   90.00
_cell.angle_beta   90.00
_cell.angle_gamma   90.00
#
_symmetry.space_group_name_H-M   'P 1'
#
loop_
_entity.id
_entity.type
_entity.pdbx_description
1 polymer ?
#
loop_
_entity_poly.entity_id
_entity_poly.type
_entity_poly.pdbx_seq_one_letter_code
_entity_poly.pdbx_strand_id
1 'polypeptide(L)'
;NFSPEPRTPSKEKPSLTEMMMQQPFVIGIAGGTASGKTTVCKRIIQSLGAQRVVLISLDEFYRDLTPEECLHVSDVNFDEPAAFDVASMAACLDGLIRCE
;
A
#
# COMPACT_ATOMS: atom_id res chain seq x y z
N ASN A 1 -29.07 -17.72 -50.96
CA ASN A 1 -29.24 -17.85 -49.49
C ASN A 1 -27.90 -17.71 -48.80
N PHE A 2 -27.48 -16.46 -48.61
CA PHE A 2 -26.35 -16.09 -47.77
C PHE A 2 -26.91 -15.80 -46.38
N SER A 3 -26.54 -16.61 -45.39
CA SER A 3 -26.65 -16.25 -43.98
C SER A 3 -25.23 -16.25 -43.42
N PRO A 4 -24.65 -15.10 -43.04
CA PRO A 4 -23.42 -15.07 -42.28
C PRO A 4 -23.78 -15.28 -40.81
N GLU A 5 -23.42 -16.44 -40.27
CA GLU A 5 -23.45 -16.66 -38.82
C GLU A 5 -22.49 -15.65 -38.14
N PRO A 6 -22.92 -14.96 -37.07
CA PRO A 6 -22.04 -14.08 -36.33
C PRO A 6 -20.96 -14.92 -35.63
N ARG A 7 -19.71 -14.78 -36.07
CA ARG A 7 -18.54 -15.27 -35.33
C ARG A 7 -18.57 -14.62 -33.94
N THR A 8 -18.93 -15.39 -32.94
CA THR A 8 -18.78 -15.02 -31.54
C THR A 8 -17.34 -14.58 -31.31
N PRO A 9 -17.07 -13.41 -30.68
CA PRO A 9 -15.73 -13.10 -30.26
C PRO A 9 -15.37 -14.11 -29.18
N SER A 10 -14.53 -15.06 -29.54
CA SER A 10 -13.83 -15.92 -28.59
C SER A 10 -13.18 -14.99 -27.58
N LYS A 11 -13.69 -14.99 -26.34
CA LYS A 11 -13.04 -14.33 -25.21
C LYS A 11 -11.68 -15.02 -25.03
N GLU A 12 -10.63 -14.48 -25.64
CA GLU A 12 -9.26 -14.86 -25.32
C GLU A 12 -9.10 -14.66 -23.82
N LYS A 13 -8.93 -15.77 -23.09
CA LYS A 13 -8.60 -15.70 -21.67
C LYS A 13 -7.27 -14.96 -21.58
N PRO A 14 -7.17 -13.89 -20.78
CA PRO A 14 -5.92 -13.16 -20.64
C PRO A 14 -4.83 -14.14 -20.24
N SER A 15 -3.63 -13.96 -20.80
CA SER A 15 -2.51 -14.84 -20.46
C SER A 15 -2.27 -14.78 -18.95
N LEU A 16 -1.86 -15.90 -18.35
CA LEU A 16 -1.51 -15.94 -16.92
C LEU A 16 -0.51 -14.82 -16.57
N THR A 17 0.39 -14.50 -17.50
CA THR A 17 1.37 -13.41 -17.40
C THR A 17 0.74 -12.01 -17.39
N GLU A 18 -0.35 -11.77 -18.13
CA GLU A 18 -1.10 -10.50 -18.08
C GLU A 18 -1.94 -10.36 -16.82
N MET A 19 -2.48 -11.48 -16.30
CA MET A 19 -3.14 -11.48 -14.98
C MET A 19 -2.13 -11.21 -13.85
N MET A 20 -0.88 -11.68 -13.99
CA MET A 20 0.22 -11.41 -13.06
C MET A 20 0.71 -9.96 -13.12
N MET A 21 0.64 -9.30 -14.28
CA MET A 21 1.11 -7.91 -14.48
C MET A 21 0.20 -6.84 -13.87
N GLN A 22 -0.97 -7.22 -13.32
CA GLN A 22 -1.95 -6.29 -12.74
C GLN A 22 -1.92 -6.26 -11.20
N GLN A 23 -1.04 -7.05 -10.55
CA GLN A 23 -0.98 -7.09 -9.09
C GLN A 23 0.17 -6.20 -8.59
N PRO A 24 -0.11 -5.21 -7.73
CA PRO A 24 0.93 -4.36 -7.15
C PRO A 24 1.83 -5.17 -6.22
N PHE A 25 3.12 -4.87 -6.25
CA PHE A 25 4.14 -5.52 -5.43
C PHE A 25 4.39 -4.71 -4.16
N VAL A 26 4.20 -5.33 -2.99
CA VAL A 26 4.34 -4.66 -1.69
C VAL A 26 5.68 -5.03 -1.05
N ILE A 27 6.45 -4.03 -0.62
CA ILE A 27 7.72 -4.19 0.10
C ILE A 27 7.57 -3.60 1.50
N GLY A 28 7.57 -4.46 2.52
CA GLY A 28 7.61 -4.03 3.91
C GLY A 28 9.04 -3.76 4.37
N ILE A 29 9.31 -2.58 4.94
CA ILE A 29 10.61 -2.22 5.51
C ILE A 29 10.44 -1.96 7.00
N ALA A 30 10.90 -2.88 7.85
CA ALA A 30 10.82 -2.80 9.30
C ALA A 30 12.21 -2.68 9.96
N GLY A 31 12.25 -2.19 11.21
CA GLY A 31 13.48 -2.07 12.01
C GLY A 31 13.42 -0.91 13.01
N GLY A 32 14.39 -0.86 13.94
CA GLY A 32 14.45 0.17 14.99
C GLY A 32 14.64 1.59 14.48
N THR A 33 14.44 2.57 15.35
CA THR A 33 14.70 3.99 15.06
C THR A 33 16.16 4.19 14.63
N ALA A 34 16.40 5.10 13.68
CA ALA A 34 17.71 5.40 13.10
C ALA A 34 18.43 4.24 12.36
N SER A 35 17.79 3.11 12.10
CA SER A 35 18.39 2.00 11.32
C SER A 35 18.57 2.27 9.82
N GLY A 36 18.07 3.41 9.32
CA GLY A 36 18.21 3.80 7.92
C GLY A 36 17.09 3.33 6.98
N LYS A 37 15.93 2.88 7.51
CA LYS A 37 14.75 2.43 6.72
C LYS A 37 14.37 3.43 5.62
N THR A 38 14.24 4.71 5.98
CA THR A 38 13.89 5.78 5.04
C THR A 38 14.91 5.94 3.93
N THR A 39 16.20 5.76 4.25
CA THR A 39 17.29 5.84 3.26
C THR A 39 17.23 4.67 2.28
N VAL A 40 17.00 3.45 2.77
CA VAL A 40 16.82 2.26 1.93
C VAL A 40 15.60 2.41 1.03
N CYS A 41 14.48 2.86 1.59
CA CYS A 41 13.26 3.09 0.84
C CYS A 41 13.45 4.09 -0.31
N LYS A 42 14.07 5.25 -0.03
CA LYS A 42 14.38 6.26 -1.05
C LYS A 42 15.25 5.71 -2.18
N ARG A 43 16.25 4.88 -1.86
CA ARG A 43 17.11 4.23 -2.87
C ARG A 43 16.32 3.23 -3.73
N ILE A 44 15.41 2.46 -3.15
CA ILE A 44 14.56 1.53 -3.90
C ILE A 44 13.67 2.29 -4.89
N ILE A 45 13.03 3.38 -4.44
CA ILE A 45 12.19 4.24 -5.30
C ILE A 45 13.01 4.83 -6.45
N GLN A 46 14.23 5.31 -6.17
CA GLN A 46 15.14 5.84 -7.19
C GLN A 46 15.53 4.79 -8.23
N SER A 47 15.80 3.55 -7.81
CA SER A 47 16.18 2.45 -8.71
C SER A 47 15.01 1.94 -9.58
N LEU A 48 13.78 1.96 -9.07
CA LEU A 48 12.58 1.47 -9.77
C LEU A 48 11.97 2.53 -10.70
N GLY A 49 12.31 3.80 -10.52
CA GLY A 49 11.72 4.93 -11.24
C GLY A 49 10.43 5.40 -10.56
N ALA A 50 10.33 6.72 -10.34
CA ALA A 50 9.29 7.34 -9.50
C ALA A 50 7.84 7.23 -10.04
N GLN A 51 7.63 6.65 -11.22
CA GLN A 51 6.35 6.76 -11.93
C GLN A 51 5.28 5.77 -11.47
N ARG A 52 5.62 4.75 -10.66
CA ARG A 52 4.68 3.72 -10.20
C ARG A 52 4.91 3.25 -8.76
N VAL A 53 5.51 4.06 -7.91
CA VAL A 53 5.78 3.69 -6.52
C VAL A 53 4.96 4.56 -5.57
N VAL A 54 4.21 3.90 -4.69
CA VAL A 54 3.53 4.53 -3.55
C VAL A 54 4.35 4.22 -2.31
N LEU A 55 4.65 5.25 -1.53
CA LEU A 55 5.28 5.14 -0.22
C LEU A 55 4.21 5.32 0.84
N ILE A 56 4.14 4.38 1.79
CA ILE A 56 3.26 4.44 2.95
C ILE A 56 4.16 4.34 4.19
N SER A 57 4.09 5.33 5.07
CA SER A 57 4.79 5.29 6.36
C SER A 57 3.81 4.95 7.48
N LEU A 58 4.20 4.09 8.42
CA LEU A 58 3.40 3.84 9.62
C LEU A 58 3.27 5.10 10.49
N ASP A 59 4.23 6.03 10.37
CA ASP A 59 4.22 7.32 11.04
C ASP A 59 3.04 8.21 10.60
N GLU A 60 2.41 7.95 9.44
CA GLU A 60 1.21 8.66 9.00
C GLU A 60 -0.08 8.10 9.63
N PHE A 61 -0.03 6.93 10.26
CA PHE A 61 -1.18 6.24 10.85
C PHE A 61 -1.12 6.25 12.37
N TYR A 62 -0.64 7.35 12.98
CA TYR A 62 -0.89 7.55 14.40
C TYR A 62 -2.38 7.72 14.64
N ARG A 63 -2.89 7.08 15.70
CA ARG A 63 -4.25 7.32 16.15
C ARG A 63 -4.41 8.77 16.58
N ASP A 64 -5.61 9.30 16.43
CA ASP A 64 -5.95 10.59 17.01
C ASP A 64 -5.83 10.54 18.54
N LEU A 65 -5.31 11.64 19.09
CA LEU A 65 -5.26 11.85 20.53
C LEU A 65 -6.66 12.23 21.03
N THR A 66 -7.05 11.69 22.20
CA THR A 66 -8.27 12.16 22.85
C THR A 66 -8.09 13.59 23.37
N PRO A 67 -9.19 14.33 23.64
CA PRO A 67 -9.09 15.68 24.23
C PRO A 67 -8.29 15.72 25.54
N GLU A 68 -8.36 14.65 26.34
CA GLU A 68 -7.64 14.51 27.60
C GLU A 68 -6.13 14.27 27.38
N GLU A 69 -5.78 13.46 26.37
CA GLU A 69 -4.40 13.17 25.98
C GLU A 69 -3.72 14.37 25.31
N CYS A 70 -4.47 15.20 24.58
CA CYS A 70 -3.98 16.46 24.05
C CYS A 70 -3.50 17.43 25.14
N LEU A 71 -4.12 17.39 26.33
CA LEU A 71 -3.70 18.21 27.48
C LEU A 71 -2.40 17.68 28.12
N HIS A 72 -2.09 16.40 27.93
CA HIS A 72 -0.95 15.71 28.52
C HIS A 72 -0.14 14.95 27.45
N VAL A 73 0.12 15.59 26.31
CA VAL A 73 0.79 14.94 25.16
C VAL A 73 2.15 14.35 25.51
N SER A 74 2.82 14.92 26.51
CA SER A 74 4.11 14.46 27.04
C SER A 74 4.06 13.07 27.69
N ASP A 75 2.89 12.67 28.18
CA ASP A 75 2.67 11.40 28.88
C ASP A 75 2.21 10.28 27.93
N VAL A 76 1.95 10.62 26.66
CA VAL A 76 1.52 9.65 25.64
C VAL A 76 2.74 8.93 25.08
N ASN A 77 2.71 7.60 25.12
CA ASN A 77 3.75 6.77 24.53
C ASN A 77 3.43 6.45 23.06
N PHE A 78 4.08 7.15 22.13
CA PHE A 78 3.87 6.95 20.70
C PHE A 78 4.55 5.67 20.16
N ASP A 79 5.42 5.02 20.93
CA ASP A 79 6.09 3.77 20.49
C ASP A 79 5.29 2.50 20.85
N GLU A 80 4.13 2.64 21.50
CA GLU A 80 3.30 1.48 21.82
C GLU A 80 2.50 0.99 20.60
N PRO A 81 2.28 -0.33 20.43
CA PRO A 81 1.49 -0.87 19.32
C PRO A 81 0.07 -0.30 19.22
N ALA A 82 -0.49 0.19 20.33
CA ALA A 82 -1.82 0.80 20.41
C ALA A 82 -1.85 2.26 19.95
N ALA A 83 -0.71 2.94 19.79
CA ALA A 83 -0.64 4.30 19.25
C ALA A 83 -0.84 4.35 17.73
N PHE A 84 -0.75 3.21 17.05
CA PHE A 84 -0.91 3.11 15.61
C PHE A 84 -2.30 2.62 15.23
N ASP A 85 -2.94 3.30 14.28
CA ASP A 85 -4.14 2.82 13.61
C ASP A 85 -3.79 1.82 12.49
N VAL A 86 -3.44 0.61 12.93
CA VAL A 86 -3.13 -0.52 12.04
C VAL A 86 -4.32 -0.89 11.15
N ALA A 87 -5.55 -0.64 11.61
CA ALA A 87 -6.76 -0.95 10.85
C ALA A 87 -6.89 -0.02 9.63
N SER A 88 -6.71 1.29 9.82
CA SER A 88 -6.68 2.26 8.72
C SER A 88 -5.53 2.01 7.76
N MET A 89 -4.34 1.65 8.26
CA MET A 89 -3.21 1.26 7.41
C MET A 89 -3.54 0.02 6.57
N ALA A 90 -4.13 -1.02 7.18
CA ALA A 90 -4.51 -2.23 6.47
C ALA A 90 -5.58 -1.98 5.39
N ALA A 91 -6.57 -1.13 5.70
CA ALA A 91 -7.59 -0.72 4.72
C ALA A 91 -6.97 0.04 3.54
N CYS A 92 -6.01 0.96 3.81
CA CYS A 92 -5.27 1.67 2.77
C CYS A 92 -4.48 0.71 1.87
N LEU A 93 -3.77 -0.26 2.46
CA LEU A 93 -3.04 -1.29 1.72
C LEU A 93 -3.98 -2.17 0.87
N ASP A 94 -5.12 -2.59 1.41
CA ASP A 94 -6.09 -3.42 0.69
C ASP A 94 -6.67 -2.66 -0.53
N GLY A 95 -7.00 -1.37 -0.37
CA GLY A 95 -7.45 -0.54 -1.49
C GLY A 95 -6.40 -0.40 -2.60
N LEU A 96 -5.13 -0.19 -2.22
CA LEU A 96 -4.03 -0.14 -3.18
C LEU A 96 -3.79 -1.48 -3.87
N ILE A 97 -3.93 -2.60 -3.15
CA ILE A 97 -3.75 -3.94 -3.72
C ILE A 97 -4.88 -4.30 -4.69
N ARG A 98 -6.10 -3.87 -4.39
CA ARG A 98 -7.29 -4.16 -5.20
C ARG A 98 -7.51 -3.18 -6.35
N CYS A 99 -6.73 -2.09 -6.42
CA CYS A 99 -6.92 -1.01 -7.39
C CYS A 99 -8.35 -0.42 -7.32
N GLU A 100 -8.92 -0.28 -6.12
CA GLU A 100 -10.21 0.39 -5.86
C GLU A 100 -10.04 1.91 -5.61
#